data_AF-A0A5N5NIG0-F1
#
_entry.id   AF-A0A5N5NIG0-F1
#
_cell.length_a   1.000
_cell.length_b   1.000
_cell.length_c   1.000
_cell.angle_alpha   90.00
_cell.angle_beta   90.00
_cell.angle_gamma   90.00
#
_symmetry.space_group_name_H-M   'P 1'
#
loop_
_entity.id
_entity.type
_entity.pdbx_description
1 polymer ?
#
loop_
_entity_poly.entity_id
_entity_poly.type
_entity_poly.pdbx_seq_one_letter_code
_entity_poly.pdbx_strand_id
1 'polypeptide(L)'
;MDSEDPDPVAVNDHLPSSISPIHLLRMKDIMANQCFDMSIKVNMAGKLKSSETLDAEADLSKYEKEIEQARTSHFNKTLALNRMQVWNVIIEKLIQDDAGAASLKAVVDENADLCEKAMKVIKETRELQDQITDIQKERLEMKGLIKNKMQEINELKQMGENQGEAQKRAMERAEEVLQKYKKIATISQNVLRGIILASRVNWINDPKLRDIAMGLESIPN
;
A
#
# COMPACT_ATOMS: atom_id res chain seq x y z
N MET A 1 -40.50 33.83 -63.17
CA MET A 1 -41.30 34.48 -62.12
C MET A 1 -40.31 35.16 -61.23
N ASP A 2 -40.19 36.44 -61.51
CA ASP A 2 -39.24 37.39 -60.97
C ASP A 2 -39.48 37.67 -59.49
N SER A 3 -38.37 38.01 -58.83
CA SER A 3 -38.18 39.08 -57.85
C SER A 3 -39.36 39.52 -56.99
N GLU A 4 -39.16 39.49 -55.67
CA GLU A 4 -39.08 40.75 -54.90
C GLU A 4 -38.52 40.49 -53.49
N ASP A 5 -37.41 41.17 -53.20
CA ASP A 5 -36.89 41.47 -51.86
C ASP A 5 -37.93 42.26 -51.04
N PRO A 6 -37.77 42.28 -49.71
CA PRO A 6 -37.80 43.57 -49.04
C PRO A 6 -36.62 43.81 -48.10
N ASP A 7 -36.15 45.06 -48.18
CA ASP A 7 -35.08 45.74 -47.46
C ASP A 7 -35.06 45.62 -45.92
N PRO A 8 -33.91 45.93 -45.27
CA PRO A 8 -33.60 45.57 -43.89
C PRO A 8 -34.17 46.57 -42.87
N VAL A 9 -34.82 46.09 -41.82
CA VAL A 9 -35.21 46.90 -40.66
C VAL A 9 -34.17 46.76 -39.56
N ALA A 10 -33.52 47.90 -39.27
CA ALA A 10 -32.49 48.10 -38.26
C ALA A 10 -32.89 47.53 -36.88
N VAL A 11 -32.05 46.65 -36.32
CA VAL A 11 -32.11 46.23 -34.92
C VAL A 11 -31.54 47.37 -34.07
N ASN A 12 -32.45 48.12 -33.46
CA ASN A 12 -32.12 49.17 -32.51
C ASN A 12 -31.76 48.52 -31.16
N ASP A 13 -30.47 48.47 -30.83
CA ASP A 13 -29.95 48.00 -29.53
C ASP A 13 -30.32 48.99 -28.42
N HIS A 14 -31.53 48.88 -27.87
CA HIS A 14 -31.87 49.53 -26.60
C HIS A 14 -32.57 48.55 -25.66
N LEU A 15 -31.82 48.15 -24.63
CA LEU A 15 -32.33 47.44 -23.47
C LEU A 15 -33.46 48.29 -22.84
N PRO A 16 -34.67 47.74 -22.62
CA PRO A 16 -35.79 48.51 -22.08
C PRO A 16 -35.44 49.11 -20.70
N SER A 17 -35.83 50.37 -20.50
CA SER A 17 -35.48 51.25 -19.37
C SER A 17 -36.00 50.82 -17.99
N SER A 18 -36.54 49.61 -17.86
CA SER A 18 -37.12 49.08 -16.62
C SER A 18 -36.16 48.21 -15.80
N ILE A 19 -34.99 47.84 -16.33
CA ILE A 19 -34.06 46.95 -15.66
C ILE A 19 -32.83 47.73 -15.18
N SER A 20 -32.87 48.17 -13.92
CA SER A 20 -31.72 48.78 -13.24
C SER A 20 -30.62 47.73 -12.97
N PRO A 21 -29.32 48.08 -13.02
CA PRO A 21 -28.20 47.17 -12.69
C PRO A 21 -28.34 46.48 -11.33
N ILE A 22 -28.98 47.14 -10.36
CA ILE A 22 -29.26 46.59 -9.03
C ILE A 22 -30.25 45.42 -9.12
N HIS A 23 -31.24 45.49 -10.02
CA HIS A 23 -32.18 44.41 -10.25
C HIS A 23 -31.48 43.19 -10.85
N LEU A 24 -30.57 43.38 -11.80
CA LEU A 24 -29.79 42.29 -12.38
C LEU A 24 -28.88 41.61 -11.34
N LEU A 25 -28.23 42.39 -10.47
CA LEU A 25 -27.44 41.86 -9.36
C LEU A 25 -28.30 41.01 -8.41
N ARG A 26 -29.47 41.52 -8.01
CA ARG A 26 -30.40 40.77 -7.15
C ARG A 26 -30.87 39.48 -7.81
N MET A 27 -31.16 39.52 -9.10
CA MET A 27 -31.61 38.34 -9.85
C MET A 27 -30.50 37.30 -9.97
N LYS A 28 -29.26 37.73 -10.20
CA LYS A 28 -28.08 36.87 -10.17
C LYS A 28 -27.92 36.18 -8.81
N ASP A 29 -28.07 36.93 -7.72
CA ASP A 29 -27.93 36.37 -6.37
C ASP A 29 -29.06 35.38 -6.05
N ILE A 30 -30.30 35.66 -6.47
CA ILE A 30 -31.43 34.73 -6.33
C ILE A 30 -31.17 33.45 -7.13
N MET A 31 -30.74 33.56 -8.38
CA MET A 31 -30.45 32.41 -9.23
C MET A 31 -29.27 31.60 -8.68
N ALA A 32 -28.22 32.26 -8.18
CA ALA A 32 -27.10 31.58 -7.55
C ALA A 32 -27.57 30.78 -6.32
N ASN A 33 -28.45 31.36 -5.50
CA ASN A 33 -28.99 30.68 -4.33
C ASN A 33 -29.91 29.52 -4.71
N GLN A 34 -30.73 29.67 -5.75
CA GLN A 34 -31.56 28.59 -6.29
C GLN A 34 -30.73 27.43 -6.86
N CYS A 35 -29.67 27.74 -7.60
CA CYS A 35 -28.72 26.74 -8.10
C CYS A 35 -28.01 26.02 -6.96
N PHE A 36 -27.64 26.75 -5.90
CA PHE A 36 -27.06 26.16 -4.70
C PHE A 36 -28.05 25.20 -4.00
N ASP A 37 -29.27 25.64 -3.73
CA ASP A 37 -30.31 24.83 -3.09
C ASP A 37 -30.63 23.57 -3.91
N MET A 38 -30.69 23.70 -5.24
CA MET A 38 -30.92 22.57 -6.13
C MET A 38 -29.75 21.58 -6.12
N SER A 39 -28.52 22.08 -6.11
CA SER A 39 -27.30 21.25 -5.98
C SER A 39 -27.28 20.48 -4.66
N ILE A 40 -27.65 21.12 -3.55
CA ILE A 40 -27.78 20.47 -2.24
C ILE A 40 -28.87 19.38 -2.27
N LYS A 41 -30.04 19.67 -2.84
CA LYS A 41 -31.14 18.69 -2.94
C LYS A 41 -30.76 17.48 -3.79
N VAL A 42 -30.07 17.69 -4.92
CA VAL A 42 -29.57 16.59 -5.78
C VAL A 42 -28.54 15.75 -5.04
N ASN A 43 -27.59 16.38 -4.33
CA ASN A 43 -26.58 15.65 -3.56
C ASN A 43 -27.20 14.87 -2.38
N MET A 44 -28.17 15.43 -1.67
CA MET A 44 -28.86 14.72 -0.59
C MET A 44 -29.73 13.57 -1.13
N ALA A 45 -30.47 13.79 -2.23
CA ALA A 45 -31.25 12.73 -2.87
C ALA A 45 -30.34 11.61 -3.43
N GLY A 46 -29.16 11.95 -3.95
CA GLY A 46 -28.15 10.97 -4.37
C GLY A 46 -27.62 10.14 -3.20
N LYS A 47 -27.35 10.77 -2.05
CA LYS A 47 -26.88 10.08 -0.83
C LYS A 47 -27.94 9.16 -0.22
N LEU A 48 -29.18 9.62 -0.10
CA LEU A 48 -30.30 8.80 0.40
C LEU A 48 -30.56 7.60 -0.50
N LYS A 49 -30.64 7.81 -1.82
CA LYS A 49 -30.78 6.71 -2.79
C LYS A 49 -29.60 5.74 -2.70
N SER A 50 -28.37 6.23 -2.59
CA SER A 50 -27.20 5.36 -2.47
C SER A 50 -27.19 4.52 -1.20
N SER A 51 -27.71 5.03 -0.09
CA SER A 51 -27.80 4.28 1.17
C SER A 51 -28.87 3.19 1.10
N GLU A 52 -30.07 3.53 0.62
CA GLU A 52 -31.16 2.56 0.46
C GLU A 52 -30.84 1.47 -0.58
N THR A 53 -30.12 1.82 -1.66
CA THR A 53 -29.68 0.83 -2.65
C THR A 53 -28.59 -0.09 -2.13
N LEU A 54 -27.66 0.42 -1.31
CA LEU A 54 -26.61 -0.41 -0.69
C LEU A 54 -27.20 -1.40 0.33
N ASP A 55 -28.18 -0.97 1.13
CA ASP A 55 -28.88 -1.85 2.06
C ASP A 55 -29.73 -2.89 1.30
N ALA A 56 -30.40 -2.50 0.21
CA ALA A 56 -31.15 -3.42 -0.64
C ALA A 56 -30.23 -4.43 -1.38
N GLU A 57 -29.05 -4.04 -1.82
CA GLU A 57 -28.05 -4.93 -2.45
C GLU A 57 -27.49 -5.93 -1.43
N ALA A 58 -27.21 -5.49 -0.21
CA ALA A 58 -26.76 -6.37 0.87
C ALA A 58 -27.85 -7.38 1.25
N ASP A 59 -29.11 -6.94 1.37
CA ASP A 59 -30.26 -7.80 1.63
C ASP A 59 -30.50 -8.79 0.48
N LEU A 60 -30.39 -8.36 -0.78
CA LEU A 60 -30.51 -9.25 -1.94
C LEU A 60 -29.43 -10.34 -1.93
N SER A 61 -28.16 -9.98 -1.67
CA SER A 61 -27.06 -10.96 -1.57
C SER A 61 -27.29 -11.96 -0.44
N LYS A 62 -27.84 -11.49 0.69
CA LYS A 62 -28.24 -12.35 1.81
C LYS A 62 -29.35 -13.32 1.40
N TYR A 63 -30.43 -12.84 0.78
CA TYR A 63 -31.52 -13.70 0.34
C TYR A 63 -31.09 -14.69 -0.74
N GLU A 64 -30.22 -14.30 -1.67
CA GLU A 64 -29.63 -15.20 -2.66
C GLU A 64 -28.87 -16.35 -1.98
N LYS A 65 -28.03 -16.02 -1.00
CA LYS A 65 -27.32 -17.03 -0.21
C LYS A 65 -28.27 -17.95 0.57
N GLU A 66 -29.32 -17.40 1.18
CA GLU A 66 -30.33 -18.18 1.90
C GLU A 66 -31.09 -19.12 0.96
N ILE A 67 -31.45 -18.65 -0.24
CA ILE A 67 -32.12 -19.45 -1.27
C ILE A 67 -31.20 -20.57 -1.75
N GLU A 68 -29.93 -20.29 -2.07
CA GLU A 68 -28.98 -21.31 -2.50
C GLU A 68 -28.67 -22.34 -1.39
N GLN A 69 -28.62 -21.89 -0.14
CA GLN A 69 -28.50 -22.79 1.01
C GLN A 69 -29.75 -23.67 1.17
N ALA A 70 -30.94 -23.09 1.06
CA ALA A 70 -32.21 -23.83 1.14
C ALA A 70 -32.34 -24.84 -0.02
N ARG A 71 -31.96 -24.45 -1.23
CA ARG A 71 -31.94 -25.28 -2.43
C ARG A 71 -30.99 -26.46 -2.28
N THR A 72 -29.77 -26.20 -1.83
CA THR A 72 -28.75 -27.24 -1.56
C THR A 72 -29.24 -28.20 -0.47
N SER A 73 -29.84 -27.67 0.60
CA SER A 73 -30.41 -28.47 1.69
C SER A 73 -31.54 -29.37 1.19
N HIS A 74 -32.48 -28.82 0.42
CA HIS A 74 -33.57 -29.58 -0.18
C HIS A 74 -33.05 -30.68 -1.11
N PHE A 75 -32.12 -30.35 -2.01
CA PHE A 75 -31.50 -31.33 -2.91
C PHE A 75 -30.83 -32.47 -2.14
N ASN A 76 -30.03 -32.16 -1.12
CA ASN A 76 -29.35 -33.15 -0.30
C ASN A 76 -30.32 -34.07 0.45
N LYS A 77 -31.40 -33.50 1.02
CA LYS A 77 -32.45 -34.28 1.70
C LYS A 77 -33.17 -35.22 0.73
N THR A 78 -33.55 -34.73 -0.45
CA THR A 78 -34.19 -35.55 -1.48
C THR A 78 -33.26 -36.65 -1.98
N LEU A 79 -31.98 -36.34 -2.19
CA LEU A 79 -30.98 -37.35 -2.57
C LEU A 79 -30.81 -38.43 -1.50
N ALA A 80 -30.77 -38.05 -0.22
CA ALA A 80 -30.69 -39.00 0.89
C ALA A 80 -31.93 -39.90 0.96
N LEU A 81 -33.13 -39.33 0.80
CA LEU A 81 -34.37 -40.09 0.77
C LEU A 81 -34.40 -41.08 -0.40
N ASN A 82 -34.06 -40.64 -1.61
CA ASN A 82 -34.02 -41.50 -2.80
C ASN A 82 -33.03 -42.66 -2.61
N ARG A 83 -31.84 -42.38 -2.03
CA ARG A 83 -30.86 -43.43 -1.72
C ARG A 83 -31.40 -44.44 -0.70
N MET A 84 -32.08 -43.99 0.35
CA MET A 84 -32.71 -44.90 1.32
C MET A 84 -33.78 -45.77 0.67
N GLN A 85 -34.62 -45.19 -0.18
CA GLN A 85 -35.67 -45.93 -0.87
C GLN A 85 -35.09 -46.99 -1.81
N VAL A 86 -34.08 -46.64 -2.61
CA VAL A 86 -33.38 -47.61 -3.48
C VAL A 86 -32.75 -48.73 -2.64
N TRP A 87 -32.07 -48.40 -1.54
CA TRP A 87 -31.48 -49.40 -0.65
C TRP A 87 -32.52 -50.33 -0.03
N ASN A 88 -33.67 -49.82 0.39
CA ASN A 88 -34.75 -50.66 0.91
C ASN A 88 -35.24 -51.67 -0.13
N VAL A 89 -35.45 -51.24 -1.38
CA VAL A 89 -35.85 -52.13 -2.48
C VAL A 89 -34.79 -53.20 -2.76
N ILE A 90 -33.50 -52.82 -2.74
CA ILE A 90 -32.39 -53.78 -2.91
C ILE A 90 -32.39 -54.82 -1.79
N ILE A 91 -32.57 -54.40 -0.53
CA ILE A 91 -32.61 -55.30 0.63
C ILE A 91 -33.79 -56.26 0.51
N GLU A 92 -34.98 -55.77 0.20
CA GLU A 92 -36.17 -56.60 -0.01
C GLU A 92 -35.94 -57.65 -1.10
N LYS A 93 -35.25 -57.27 -2.19
CA LYS A 93 -34.90 -58.19 -3.28
C LYS A 93 -33.88 -59.24 -2.89
N LEU A 94 -32.89 -58.89 -2.09
CA LEU A 94 -31.92 -59.85 -1.55
C LEU A 94 -32.59 -60.84 -0.58
N ILE A 95 -33.60 -60.42 0.18
CA ILE A 95 -34.37 -61.30 1.08
C ILE A 95 -35.25 -62.29 0.29
N GLN A 96 -35.79 -61.89 -0.85
CA GLN A 96 -36.65 -62.74 -1.69
C GLN A 96 -35.89 -63.93 -2.33
N ASP A 97 -34.55 -63.91 -2.35
CA ASP A 97 -33.66 -64.98 -2.84
C ASP A 97 -34.08 -65.55 -4.20
N ASP A 98 -34.42 -64.64 -5.13
CA ASP A 98 -34.79 -65.00 -6.50
C ASP A 98 -33.57 -65.30 -7.38
N ALA A 99 -33.79 -65.75 -8.61
CA ALA A 99 -32.71 -66.08 -9.56
C ALA A 99 -31.75 -64.90 -9.84
N GLY A 100 -32.14 -63.65 -9.54
CA GLY A 100 -31.30 -62.47 -9.67
C GLY A 100 -30.51 -62.10 -8.40
N ALA A 101 -30.86 -62.66 -7.23
CA ALA A 101 -30.31 -62.27 -5.94
C ALA A 101 -28.78 -62.45 -5.84
N ALA A 102 -28.23 -63.54 -6.40
CA ALA A 102 -26.79 -63.78 -6.41
C ALA A 102 -26.02 -62.69 -7.19
N SER A 103 -26.54 -62.27 -8.33
CA SER A 103 -25.93 -61.19 -9.13
C SER A 103 -26.03 -59.83 -8.45
N LEU A 104 -27.17 -59.54 -7.81
CA LEU A 104 -27.39 -58.31 -7.05
C LEU A 104 -26.47 -58.23 -5.84
N LYS A 105 -26.24 -59.35 -5.15
CA LYS A 105 -25.31 -59.44 -4.03
C LYS A 105 -23.87 -59.11 -4.45
N ALA A 106 -23.41 -59.69 -5.57
CA ALA A 106 -22.07 -59.39 -6.09
C ALA A 106 -21.88 -57.89 -6.39
N VAL A 107 -22.91 -57.23 -6.95
CA VAL A 107 -22.88 -55.78 -7.22
C VAL A 107 -22.86 -54.96 -5.91
N VAL A 108 -23.61 -55.39 -4.89
CA VAL A 108 -23.60 -54.73 -3.57
C VAL A 108 -22.23 -54.85 -2.91
N ASP A 109 -21.62 -56.03 -2.96
CA ASP A 109 -20.28 -56.29 -2.41
C ASP A 109 -19.22 -55.44 -3.15
N GLU A 110 -19.25 -55.41 -4.49
CA GLU A 110 -18.35 -54.56 -5.29
C GLU A 110 -18.54 -53.07 -4.97
N ASN A 111 -19.78 -52.60 -4.82
CA ASN A 111 -20.07 -51.21 -4.45
C ASN A 111 -19.54 -50.87 -3.05
N ALA A 112 -19.64 -51.80 -2.09
CA ALA A 112 -19.08 -51.62 -0.75
C ALA A 112 -17.55 -51.47 -0.81
N ASP A 113 -16.86 -52.34 -1.55
CA ASP A 113 -15.41 -52.26 -1.77
C ASP A 113 -14.99 -50.94 -2.43
N LEU A 114 -15.75 -50.48 -3.42
CA LEU A 114 -15.51 -49.20 -4.08
C LEU A 114 -15.73 -48.02 -3.13
N CYS A 115 -16.77 -48.07 -2.29
CA CYS A 115 -17.03 -47.05 -1.28
C CYS A 115 -15.90 -46.99 -0.25
N GLU A 116 -15.36 -48.12 0.19
CA GLU A 116 -14.21 -48.16 1.11
C GLU A 116 -12.97 -47.50 0.47
N LYS A 117 -12.65 -47.86 -0.77
CA LYS A 117 -11.55 -47.26 -1.53
C LYS A 117 -11.74 -45.75 -1.71
N ALA A 118 -12.95 -45.32 -2.07
CA ALA A 118 -13.28 -43.91 -2.22
C ALA A 118 -13.13 -43.14 -0.90
N MET A 119 -13.59 -43.72 0.22
CA MET A 119 -13.44 -43.12 1.56
C MET A 119 -11.98 -42.98 1.95
N LYS A 120 -11.14 -43.97 1.63
CA LYS A 120 -9.68 -43.89 1.85
C LYS A 120 -9.06 -42.73 1.07
N VAL A 121 -9.34 -42.61 -0.23
CA VAL A 121 -8.83 -41.51 -1.08
C VAL A 121 -9.31 -40.15 -0.59
N ILE A 122 -10.59 -40.03 -0.20
CA ILE A 122 -11.14 -38.78 0.37
C ILE A 122 -10.41 -38.39 1.65
N LYS A 123 -10.11 -39.37 2.52
CA LYS A 123 -9.37 -39.13 3.76
C LYS A 123 -7.94 -38.65 3.47
N GLU A 124 -7.21 -39.36 2.62
CA GLU A 124 -5.85 -38.99 2.22
C GLU A 124 -5.81 -37.60 1.57
N THR A 125 -6.81 -37.27 0.74
CA THR A 125 -6.93 -35.94 0.12
C THR A 125 -7.11 -34.84 1.17
N ARG A 126 -7.95 -35.08 2.19
CA ARG A 126 -8.14 -34.12 3.30
C ARG A 126 -6.86 -33.93 4.10
N GLU A 127 -6.18 -35.02 4.45
CA GLU A 127 -4.90 -34.96 5.18
C GLU A 127 -3.84 -34.17 4.40
N LEU A 128 -3.75 -34.37 3.08
CA LEU A 128 -2.85 -33.59 2.21
C LEU A 128 -3.26 -32.11 2.13
N GLN A 129 -4.56 -31.82 2.08
CA GLN A 129 -5.07 -30.46 2.03
C GLN A 129 -4.80 -29.70 3.34
N ASP A 130 -4.87 -30.38 4.48
CA ASP A 130 -4.50 -29.82 5.79
C ASP A 130 -2.98 -29.52 5.82
N GLN A 131 -2.14 -30.46 5.37
CA GLN A 131 -0.69 -30.24 5.26
C GLN A 131 -0.33 -29.05 4.35
N ILE A 132 -1.00 -28.93 3.20
CA ILE A 132 -0.82 -27.77 2.30
C ILE A 132 -1.17 -26.47 3.01
N THR A 133 -2.26 -26.47 3.78
CA THR A 133 -2.71 -25.30 4.55
C THR A 133 -1.68 -24.89 5.60
N ASP A 134 -1.11 -25.86 6.32
CA ASP A 134 -0.06 -25.62 7.31
C ASP A 134 1.21 -25.05 6.67
N ILE A 135 1.68 -25.63 5.56
CA ILE A 135 2.82 -25.12 4.79
C ILE A 135 2.58 -23.68 4.31
N GLN A 136 1.36 -23.38 3.84
CA GLN A 136 1.01 -22.02 3.43
C GLN A 136 1.06 -21.02 4.59
N LYS A 137 0.64 -21.43 5.78
CA LYS A 137 0.73 -20.63 7.00
C LYS A 137 2.19 -20.37 7.38
N GLU A 138 3.02 -21.41 7.46
CA GLU A 138 4.46 -21.27 7.75
C GLU A 138 5.17 -20.36 6.74
N ARG A 139 4.83 -20.49 5.45
CA ARG A 139 5.36 -19.63 4.39
C ARG A 139 5.00 -18.16 4.62
N LEU A 140 3.77 -17.87 5.05
CA LEU A 140 3.33 -16.50 5.34
C LEU A 140 4.06 -15.92 6.55
N GLU A 141 4.22 -16.71 7.61
CA GLU A 141 4.97 -16.31 8.81
C GLU A 141 6.43 -15.99 8.46
N MET A 142 7.08 -16.87 7.69
CA MET A 142 8.46 -16.67 7.22
C MET A 142 8.59 -15.43 6.33
N LYS A 143 7.62 -15.17 5.45
CA LYS A 143 7.60 -13.93 4.65
C LYS A 143 7.50 -12.68 5.53
N GLY A 144 6.73 -12.75 6.62
CA GLY A 144 6.68 -11.70 7.64
C GLY A 144 8.04 -11.47 8.31
N LEU A 145 8.71 -12.55 8.74
CA LEU A 145 10.05 -12.48 9.35
C LEU A 145 11.09 -11.88 8.39
N ILE A 146 11.09 -12.29 7.12
CA ILE A 146 12.00 -11.74 6.10
C ILE A 146 11.78 -10.24 5.93
N LYS A 147 10.52 -9.80 5.87
CA LYS A 147 10.18 -8.37 5.77
C LYS A 147 10.71 -7.58 6.96
N ASN A 148 10.52 -8.09 8.18
CA ASN A 148 11.01 -7.44 9.39
C ASN A 148 12.55 -7.37 9.41
N LYS A 149 13.23 -8.46 9.04
CA LYS A 149 14.70 -8.47 8.95
C LYS A 149 15.23 -7.53 7.88
N MET A 150 14.56 -7.41 6.75
CA MET A 150 14.92 -6.45 5.70
C MET A 150 14.80 -5.00 6.21
N GLN A 151 13.76 -4.71 6.99
CA GLN A 151 13.59 -3.40 7.61
C GLN A 151 14.73 -3.11 8.61
N GLU A 152 15.05 -4.05 9.49
CA GLU A 152 16.15 -3.93 10.45
C GLU A 152 17.50 -3.68 9.76
N ILE A 153 17.79 -4.41 8.66
CA ILE A 153 19.00 -4.18 7.84
C ILE A 153 19.02 -2.76 7.28
N ASN A 154 17.89 -2.26 6.77
CA ASN A 154 17.81 -0.93 6.21
C ASN A 154 18.01 0.17 7.27
N GLU A 155 17.44 0.00 8.46
CA GLU A 155 17.62 0.90 9.61
C GLU A 155 19.10 0.94 10.06
N LEU A 156 19.75 -0.23 10.17
CA LEU A 156 21.17 -0.31 10.51
C LEU A 156 22.05 0.35 9.46
N LYS A 157 21.74 0.15 8.17
CA LYS A 157 22.46 0.79 7.06
C LYS A 157 22.37 2.31 7.16
N GLN A 158 21.16 2.85 7.37
CA GLN A 158 20.93 4.27 7.52
C GLN A 158 21.67 4.86 8.74
N MET A 159 21.69 4.13 9.87
CA MET A 159 22.45 4.55 11.05
C MET A 159 23.95 4.62 10.76
N GLY A 160 24.50 3.62 10.06
CA GLY A 160 25.91 3.61 9.66
C GLY A 160 26.28 4.76 8.71
N GLU A 161 25.43 5.06 7.73
CA GLU A 161 25.60 6.19 6.81
C GLU A 161 25.62 7.53 7.58
N ASN A 162 24.65 7.74 8.47
CA ASN A 162 24.57 8.94 9.31
C ASN A 162 25.81 9.09 10.20
N GLN A 163 26.30 8.00 10.79
CA GLN A 163 27.51 8.01 11.61
C GLN A 163 28.76 8.33 10.78
N GLY A 164 28.88 7.77 9.58
CA GLY A 164 29.96 8.06 8.64
C GLY A 164 29.99 9.54 8.23
N GLU A 165 28.83 10.12 7.93
CA GLU A 165 28.71 11.56 7.64
C GLU A 165 29.09 12.44 8.83
N ALA A 166 28.68 12.06 10.04
CA ALA A 166 29.02 12.79 11.25
C ALA A 166 30.54 12.75 11.52
N GLN A 167 31.18 11.59 11.31
CA GLN A 167 32.63 11.44 11.44
C GLN A 167 33.39 12.27 10.40
N LYS A 168 32.92 12.27 9.14
CA LYS A 168 33.51 13.09 8.07
C LYS A 168 33.45 14.58 8.41
N ARG A 169 32.29 15.08 8.85
CA ARG A 169 32.12 16.48 9.29
C ARG A 169 32.96 16.84 10.51
N ALA A 170 33.24 15.88 11.40
CA ALA A 170 34.13 16.11 12.53
C ALA A 170 35.59 16.23 12.08
N MET A 171 36.01 15.39 11.13
CA MET A 171 37.36 15.42 10.56
C MET A 171 37.64 16.71 9.78
N GLU A 172 36.70 17.13 8.93
CA GLU A 172 36.81 18.40 8.17
C GLU A 172 36.97 19.60 9.11
N ARG A 173 36.18 19.67 10.20
CA ARG A 173 36.31 20.72 11.22
C ARG A 173 37.65 20.66 11.95
N ALA A 174 38.14 19.47 12.29
CA ALA A 174 39.45 19.32 12.93
C ALA A 174 40.58 19.79 12.01
N GLU A 175 40.50 19.47 10.72
CA GLU A 175 41.47 19.91 9.71
C GLU A 175 41.44 21.44 9.53
N GLU A 176 40.27 22.07 9.45
CA GLU A 176 40.16 23.53 9.40
C GLU A 176 40.80 24.21 10.61
N VAL A 177 40.54 23.68 11.81
CA VAL A 177 41.12 24.20 13.05
C VAL A 177 42.65 24.04 13.04
N LEU A 178 43.14 22.87 12.63
CA LEU A 178 44.57 22.60 12.52
C LEU A 178 45.25 23.55 11.52
N GLN A 179 44.64 23.80 10.36
CA GLN A 179 45.14 24.76 9.37
C GLN A 179 45.19 26.19 9.91
N LYS A 180 44.16 26.63 10.66
CA LYS A 180 44.15 27.93 11.32
C LYS A 180 45.31 28.06 12.32
N TYR A 181 45.50 27.07 13.19
CA TYR A 181 46.61 27.08 14.15
C TYR A 181 47.98 26.99 13.47
N LYS A 182 48.13 26.20 12.40
CA LYS A 182 49.36 26.13 11.60
C LYS A 182 49.70 27.51 11.03
N LYS A 183 48.72 28.22 10.47
CA LYS A 183 48.91 29.58 9.95
C LYS A 183 49.31 30.58 11.04
N ILE A 184 48.65 30.53 12.20
CA ILE A 184 49.01 31.39 13.35
C ILE A 184 50.44 31.09 13.80
N ALA A 185 50.80 29.82 13.95
CA ALA A 185 52.15 29.41 14.34
C ALA A 185 53.20 29.91 13.34
N THR A 186 52.95 29.79 12.03
CA THR A 186 53.86 30.34 10.99
C THR A 186 54.00 31.85 11.10
N ILE A 187 52.90 32.60 11.30
CA ILE A 187 52.95 34.05 11.47
C ILE A 187 53.74 34.41 12.73
N SER A 188 53.46 33.76 13.87
CA SER A 188 54.17 33.98 15.13
C SER A 188 55.66 33.66 15.01
N GLN A 189 56.03 32.57 14.35
CA GLN A 189 57.42 32.23 14.04
C GLN A 189 58.09 33.33 13.21
N ASN A 190 57.43 33.80 12.15
CA ASN A 190 57.95 34.87 11.28
C ASN A 190 58.13 36.21 12.03
N VAL A 191 57.17 36.58 12.90
CA VAL A 191 57.27 37.77 13.74
C VAL A 191 58.44 37.64 14.72
N LEU A 192 58.58 36.49 15.40
CA LEU A 192 59.67 36.25 16.34
C LEU A 192 61.04 36.32 15.64
N ARG A 193 61.17 35.72 14.44
CA ARG A 193 62.37 35.87 13.60
C ARG A 193 62.68 37.33 13.32
N GLY A 194 61.68 38.10 12.87
CA GLY A 194 61.83 39.54 12.59
C GLY A 194 62.33 40.33 13.79
N ILE A 195 61.80 40.04 15.00
CA ILE A 195 62.24 40.67 16.25
C ILE A 195 63.69 40.31 16.57
N ILE A 196 64.06 39.02 16.49
CA ILE A 196 65.44 38.56 16.75
C ILE A 196 66.43 39.25 15.81
N LEU A 197 66.12 39.30 14.50
CA LEU A 197 66.96 39.97 13.51
C LEU A 197 67.08 41.48 13.76
N ALA A 198 66.01 42.15 14.19
CA ALA A 198 66.01 43.58 14.47
C ALA A 198 66.69 43.96 15.80
N SER A 199 66.80 43.01 16.75
CA SER A 199 67.17 43.27 18.14
C SER A 199 68.62 43.75 18.39
N ARG A 200 69.49 43.86 17.37
CA ARG A 200 70.93 44.21 17.50
C ARG A 200 71.72 43.37 18.52
N VAL A 201 71.14 42.30 19.06
CA VAL A 201 71.83 41.28 19.84
C VAL A 201 72.71 40.48 18.89
N ASN A 202 73.95 40.16 19.29
CA ASN A 202 74.92 39.48 18.43
C ASN A 202 74.63 37.97 18.33
N TRP A 203 73.43 37.62 17.88
CA TRP A 203 72.88 36.26 17.84
C TRP A 203 73.67 35.30 16.96
N ILE A 204 74.47 35.82 16.01
CA ILE A 204 75.34 35.02 15.16
C ILE A 204 76.52 34.38 15.93
N ASN A 205 76.92 35.00 17.04
CA ASN A 205 78.06 34.57 17.86
C ASN A 205 77.63 33.79 19.11
N ASP A 206 76.34 33.76 19.45
CA ASP A 206 75.80 32.91 20.51
C ASP A 206 75.22 31.62 19.90
N PRO A 207 75.83 30.45 20.14
CA PRO A 207 75.38 29.19 19.57
C PRO A 207 73.91 28.86 19.89
N LYS A 208 73.44 29.18 21.10
CA LYS A 208 72.06 28.84 21.51
C LYS A 208 71.04 29.72 20.80
N LEU A 209 71.34 31.00 20.62
CA LEU A 209 70.48 31.92 19.87
C LEU A 209 70.51 31.66 18.37
N ARG A 210 71.67 31.27 17.84
CA ARG A 210 71.79 30.81 16.45
C ARG A 210 70.94 29.57 16.20
N ASP A 211 70.97 28.58 17.08
CA ASP A 211 70.17 27.37 16.94
C ASP A 211 68.67 27.66 17.02
N ILE A 212 68.25 28.60 17.85
CA ILE A 212 66.85 29.06 17.92
C ILE A 212 66.45 29.81 16.64
N ALA A 213 67.29 30.71 16.13
CA ALA A 213 67.02 31.46 14.90
C ALA A 213 66.99 30.54 13.66
N MET A 214 67.93 29.60 13.54
CA MET A 214 67.97 28.61 12.46
C MET A 214 66.88 27.53 12.59
N GLY A 215 66.51 27.17 13.82
CA GLY A 215 65.41 26.23 14.08
C GLY A 215 64.04 26.79 13.74
N LEU A 216 63.89 28.13 13.77
CA LEU A 216 62.69 28.77 13.25
C LEU A 216 62.60 28.56 11.73
N GLU A 217 63.72 28.58 10.99
CA GLU A 217 64.04 28.00 9.64
C GLU A 217 62.99 27.10 9.00
N SER A 218 62.90 25.91 9.56
CA SER A 218 62.14 24.78 9.04
C SER A 218 60.70 24.81 9.53
N ILE A 219 59.77 24.94 8.60
CA ILE A 219 58.34 24.72 8.86
C ILE A 219 58.17 23.21 9.12
N PRO A 220 57.63 22.77 10.27
CA PRO A 220 57.27 21.36 10.44
C PRO A 220 56.18 21.02 9.44
N ASN A 221 56.41 20.00 8.61
CA ASN A 221 55.41 19.48 7.67
C ASN A 221 54.17 18.98 8.42
#